data_AF-A0A5Y3W6D0-F1
#
_entry.id   AF-A0A5Y3W6D0-F1
#
_cell.length_a   1.000
_cell.length_b   1.000
_cell.length_c   1.000
_cell.angle_alpha   90.00
_cell.angle_beta   90.00
_cell.angle_gamma   90.00
#
_symmetry.space_group_name_H-M   'P 1'
#
loop_
_entity.id
_entity.type
_entity.pdbx_description
1 polymer ?
#
loop_
_entity_poly.entity_id
_entity_poly.type
_entity_poly.pdbx_seq_one_letter_code
_entity_poly.pdbx_strand_id
1 'polypeptide(L)'
;MTPPPGYFLMAGQRFSCGSYPQLARAYPGCVLPDLRGVFIRGLDNERGLDPGRAILSFQADQSNMIASYGGALRGHHRGMTYYYPGGQEVRPKNVAFNYIVKSG
;
A
#
# COMPACT_ATOMS: atom_id res chain seq x y z
N MET A 1 3.07 4.26 21.56
CA MET A 1 1.86 3.44 21.34
C MET A 1 2.22 2.01 21.71
N THR A 2 1.53 1.41 22.66
CA THR A 2 1.78 0.01 23.06
C THR A 2 0.58 -0.81 22.63
N PRO A 3 0.75 -1.83 21.77
CA PRO A 3 -0.36 -2.68 21.38
C PRO A 3 -0.85 -3.51 22.58
N PRO A 4 -2.11 -4.00 22.57
CA PRO A 4 -2.58 -4.93 23.58
C PRO A 4 -1.70 -6.18 23.67
N PRO A 5 -1.67 -6.87 24.82
CA PRO A 5 -0.94 -8.14 24.95
C PRO A 5 -1.31 -9.14 23.85
N GLY A 6 -0.29 -9.80 23.28
CA GLY A 6 -0.47 -10.75 22.17
C GLY A 6 -0.47 -10.13 20.77
N TYR A 7 -0.40 -8.79 20.65
CA TYR A 7 -0.35 -8.09 19.37
C TYR A 7 0.95 -7.31 19.21
N PHE A 8 1.39 -7.19 17.95
CA PHE A 8 2.51 -6.34 17.56
C PHE A 8 2.02 -5.21 16.66
N LEU A 9 2.68 -4.05 16.74
CA LEU A 9 2.61 -3.07 15.67
C LEU A 9 3.39 -3.59 14.46
N MET A 10 2.99 -3.28 13.23
CA MET A 10 3.84 -3.52 12.06
C MET A 10 4.74 -2.30 11.83
N ALA A 11 5.82 -2.21 12.60
CA ALA A 11 6.74 -1.07 12.64
C ALA A 11 8.19 -1.48 12.33
N GLY A 12 8.40 -2.55 11.56
CA GLY A 12 9.74 -2.96 11.12
C GLY A 12 10.56 -3.74 12.15
N GLN A 13 10.02 -4.00 13.35
CA GLN A 13 10.80 -4.61 14.42
C GLN A 13 10.95 -6.14 14.28
N ARG A 14 12.01 -6.67 14.90
CA ARG A 14 12.22 -8.11 15.07
C ARG A 14 11.28 -8.68 16.13
N PHE A 15 10.95 -9.96 16.00
CA PHE A 15 10.24 -10.74 17.02
C PHE A 15 10.94 -12.07 17.30
N SER A 16 10.59 -12.72 18.41
CA SER A 16 11.11 -14.05 18.74
C SER A 16 10.37 -15.13 17.96
N CYS A 17 11.02 -15.74 16.96
CA CYS A 17 10.40 -16.82 16.19
C CYS A 17 9.99 -18.02 17.07
N GLY A 18 10.78 -18.36 18.09
CA GLY A 18 10.48 -19.48 19.00
C GLY A 18 9.23 -19.23 19.84
N SER A 19 8.99 -17.98 20.23
CA SER A 19 7.80 -17.59 21.01
C SER A 19 6.55 -17.44 20.13
N TYR A 20 6.71 -17.19 18.83
CA TYR A 20 5.61 -16.94 17.89
C TYR A 20 5.75 -17.78 16.60
N PRO A 21 5.67 -19.12 16.68
CA PRO A 21 5.95 -20.00 15.54
C PRO A 21 5.00 -19.82 14.36
N GLN A 22 3.72 -19.51 14.62
CA GLN A 22 2.76 -19.23 13.53
C GLN A 22 3.07 -17.90 12.83
N LEU A 23 3.53 -16.89 13.57
CA LEU A 23 3.96 -15.63 12.98
C LEU A 23 5.25 -15.81 12.17
N ALA A 24 6.17 -16.65 12.64
CA ALA A 24 7.39 -17.02 11.93
C ALA A 24 7.12 -17.72 10.60
N ARG A 25 6.04 -18.51 10.51
CA ARG A 25 5.59 -19.10 9.23
C ARG A 25 5.10 -18.05 8.24
N ALA A 26 4.42 -17.01 8.73
CA ALA A 26 3.93 -15.92 7.87
C ALA A 26 5.05 -14.94 7.47
N TYR A 27 6.02 -14.71 8.36
CA TYR A 27 7.17 -13.83 8.13
C TYR A 27 8.50 -14.56 8.41
N PRO A 28 8.97 -15.38 7.45
CA PRO A 28 10.25 -16.06 7.55
C PRO A 28 11.38 -15.03 7.65
N GLY A 29 12.12 -15.04 8.76
CA GLY A 29 13.14 -14.03 9.08
C GLY A 29 12.90 -13.32 10.42
N CYS A 30 11.74 -13.54 11.04
CA CYS A 30 11.40 -13.01 12.35
C CYS A 30 11.37 -11.47 12.40
N VAL A 31 11.01 -10.82 11.29
CA VAL A 31 10.88 -9.36 11.18
C VAL A 31 9.52 -9.03 10.59
N LEU A 32 8.82 -8.08 11.21
CA LEU A 32 7.56 -7.58 10.67
C LEU A 32 7.83 -6.47 9.64
N PRO A 33 6.98 -6.32 8.61
CA PRO A 33 7.01 -5.14 7.75
C PRO A 33 6.81 -3.85 8.55
N ASP A 34 7.27 -2.73 8.02
CA ASP A 34 6.89 -1.39 8.49
C ASP A 34 5.79 -0.83 7.59
N LEU A 35 4.58 -0.74 8.12
CA LEU A 35 3.40 -0.27 7.39
C LEU A 35 3.00 1.16 7.76
N ARG A 36 3.82 1.87 8.54
CA ARG A 36 3.49 3.24 8.97
C ARG A 36 3.53 4.18 7.76
N GLY A 37 2.47 4.97 7.58
CA GLY A 37 2.39 5.98 6.52
C GLY A 37 2.20 5.43 5.10
N VAL A 38 1.83 4.15 4.95
CA VAL A 38 1.50 3.56 3.65
C VAL A 38 0.11 2.92 3.68
N PHE A 39 -0.55 2.92 2.52
CA PHE A 39 -1.79 2.19 2.33
C PHE A 39 -1.51 0.72 1.98
N ILE A 40 -2.41 -0.17 2.38
CA ILE A 40 -2.35 -1.58 1.98
C ILE A 40 -3.12 -1.74 0.67
N ARG A 41 -2.51 -2.42 -0.29
CA ARG A 41 -3.13 -2.88 -1.54
C ARG A 41 -3.13 -4.40 -1.57
N GLY A 42 -4.21 -5.00 -2.07
CA GLY A 42 -4.25 -6.43 -2.32
C GLY A 42 -3.26 -6.82 -3.43
N LEU A 43 -2.44 -7.84 -3.16
CA LEU A 43 -1.65 -8.47 -4.21
C LEU A 43 -2.58 -8.99 -5.31
N ASP A 44 -2.26 -8.71 -6.57
CA ASP A 44 -3.09 -9.13 -7.70
C ASP A 44 -3.26 -10.65 -7.78
N ASN A 45 -2.17 -11.38 -7.50
CA ASN A 45 -2.14 -12.84 -7.44
C ASN A 45 -2.88 -13.49 -8.62
N GLU A 46 -2.53 -13.03 -9.83
CA GLU A 46 -3.03 -13.53 -11.12
C GLU A 46 -4.50 -13.19 -11.43
N ARG A 47 -5.11 -12.25 -10.70
CA ARG A 47 -6.44 -11.70 -11.04
C ARG A 47 -6.42 -10.81 -12.28
N GLY A 48 -5.29 -10.18 -12.60
CA GLY A 48 -5.07 -9.37 -13.81
C GLY A 48 -5.39 -7.87 -13.68
N LEU A 49 -5.59 -7.35 -12.47
CA LEU A 49 -5.82 -5.91 -12.23
C LEU A 49 -4.54 -5.11 -11.91
N ASP A 50 -3.55 -5.72 -11.26
CA ASP A 50 -2.21 -5.13 -11.00
C ASP A 50 -1.12 -6.19 -11.23
N PRO A 51 -0.97 -6.69 -12.48
CA PRO A 51 -0.13 -7.83 -12.78
C PRO A 51 1.36 -7.54 -12.53
N GLY A 52 2.11 -8.59 -12.15
CA GLY A 52 3.57 -8.51 -11.97
C GLY A 52 4.04 -7.85 -10.67
N ARG A 53 3.12 -7.49 -9.75
CA ARG A 53 3.48 -6.94 -8.45
C ARG A 53 4.00 -8.02 -7.51
N ALA A 54 5.13 -7.77 -6.85
CA ALA A 54 5.64 -8.67 -5.80
C ALA A 54 5.03 -8.34 -4.44
N ILE A 55 4.84 -9.35 -3.57
CA ILE A 55 4.38 -9.13 -2.20
C ILE A 55 5.36 -8.22 -1.44
N LEU A 56 4.83 -7.31 -0.63
CA LEU A 56 5.56 -6.26 0.12
C LEU A 56 6.33 -5.26 -0.74
N SER A 57 6.12 -5.22 -2.05
CA SER A 57 6.69 -4.18 -2.90
C SER A 57 5.99 -2.84 -2.69
N PHE A 58 6.79 -1.78 -2.58
CA PHE A 58 6.30 -0.42 -2.44
C PHE A 58 5.98 0.20 -3.79
N GLN A 59 4.93 1.01 -3.81
CA GLN A 59 4.61 1.91 -4.90
C GLN A 59 4.53 3.33 -4.35
N ALA A 60 5.25 4.26 -4.97
CA ALA A 60 5.14 5.68 -4.67
C ALA A 60 3.73 6.20 -4.96
N ASP A 61 3.39 7.36 -4.40
CA ASP A 61 2.16 8.05 -4.80
C ASP A 61 2.21 8.39 -6.29
N GLN A 62 1.06 8.28 -6.94
CA GLN A 62 0.93 8.52 -8.38
C GLN A 62 0.02 9.72 -8.67
N SER A 63 -0.15 10.61 -7.70
CA SER A 63 -0.88 11.87 -7.84
C SER A 63 -0.06 12.89 -8.63
N ASN A 64 0.03 12.69 -9.94
CA ASN A 64 0.74 13.57 -10.88
C ASN A 64 -0.03 14.86 -11.20
N MET A 65 -0.66 15.48 -10.19
CA MET A 65 -1.48 16.67 -10.38
C MET A 65 -0.65 17.80 -10.99
N ILE A 66 -1.06 18.29 -12.16
CA ILE A 66 -0.40 19.41 -12.84
C ILE A 66 -1.22 20.69 -12.61
N ALA A 67 -0.53 21.77 -12.24
CA ALA A 67 -1.10 23.10 -12.19
C ALA A 67 -1.29 23.64 -13.62
N SER A 68 -2.52 24.03 -13.96
CA SER A 68 -2.85 24.73 -15.20
C SER A 68 -2.93 26.24 -14.92
N TYR A 69 -1.78 26.91 -14.88
CA TYR A 69 -1.76 28.37 -14.81
C TYR A 69 -2.42 28.96 -16.07
N GLY A 70 -3.54 29.67 -15.90
CA GLY A 70 -4.28 30.30 -16.99
C GLY A 70 -5.54 29.57 -17.49
N GLY A 71 -5.93 28.43 -16.89
CA GLY A 71 -7.27 27.85 -17.07
C GLY A 71 -7.65 27.46 -18.51
N ALA A 72 -6.70 27.02 -19.33
CA ALA A 72 -6.91 26.73 -20.75
C ALA A 72 -7.63 25.38 -21.05
N LEU A 73 -8.17 24.70 -20.02
CA LEU A 73 -8.91 23.46 -20.19
C LEU A 73 -10.27 23.74 -20.88
N ARG A 74 -10.41 23.31 -22.14
CA ARG A 74 -11.64 23.47 -22.95
C ARG A 74 -12.59 22.29 -22.69
N GLY A 75 -13.87 22.57 -22.43
CA GLY A 75 -14.91 21.57 -22.16
C GLY A 75 -15.56 21.69 -20.77
N HIS A 76 -16.12 20.60 -20.24
CA HIS A 76 -16.85 20.54 -18.96
C HIS A 76 -15.97 20.81 -17.70
N HIS A 77 -14.68 21.13 -17.88
CA HIS A 77 -13.70 21.38 -16.81
C HIS A 77 -13.12 22.81 -16.85
N ARG A 78 -13.80 23.76 -17.52
CA ARG A 78 -13.37 25.16 -17.63
C ARG A 78 -13.26 25.81 -16.25
N GLY A 79 -12.06 26.29 -15.89
CA GLY A 79 -11.80 27.03 -14.64
C GLY A 79 -11.12 26.23 -13.53
N MET A 80 -10.75 24.96 -13.75
CA MET A 80 -9.95 24.20 -12.78
C MET A 80 -8.48 24.63 -12.80
N THR A 81 -7.93 24.96 -11.64
CA THR A 81 -6.52 25.34 -11.45
C THR A 81 -5.58 24.14 -11.54
N TYR A 82 -6.09 22.94 -11.29
CA TYR A 82 -5.31 21.70 -11.25
C TYR A 82 -6.04 20.57 -11.98
N TYR A 83 -5.29 19.72 -12.68
CA TYR A 83 -5.84 18.54 -13.37
C TYR A 83 -4.83 17.39 -13.40
N TYR A 84 -5.32 16.17 -13.58
CA TYR A 84 -4.49 14.97 -13.76
C TYR A 84 -4.38 14.66 -15.26
N PRO A 85 -3.18 14.73 -15.86
CA PRO A 85 -3.00 14.39 -17.27
C PRO A 85 -2.98 12.88 -17.46
N GLY A 86 -3.73 12.39 -18.45
CA GLY A 86 -3.88 10.96 -18.71
C GLY A 86 -4.67 10.25 -17.60
N GLY A 87 -5.28 9.10 -17.90
CA GLY A 87 -5.99 8.28 -16.91
C GLY A 87 -5.06 7.62 -15.88
N GLN A 88 -4.02 8.33 -15.44
CA GLN A 88 -3.06 7.90 -14.46
C GLN A 88 -3.77 7.72 -13.12
N GLU A 89 -3.40 6.63 -12.45
CA GLU A 89 -3.97 6.20 -11.20
C GLU A 89 -3.60 7.17 -10.07
N VAL A 90 -4.57 7.85 -9.46
CA VAL A 90 -4.34 8.86 -8.39
C VAL A 90 -4.20 8.24 -6.98
N ARG A 91 -3.60 7.05 -6.87
CA ARG A 91 -3.55 6.33 -5.58
C ARG A 91 -2.38 6.80 -4.70
N PRO A 92 -2.60 6.89 -3.37
CA PRO A 92 -1.55 7.21 -2.43
C PRO A 92 -0.48 6.11 -2.39
N LYS A 93 0.68 6.44 -1.80
CA LYS A 93 1.77 5.50 -1.55
C LYS A 93 1.24 4.22 -0.88
N ASN A 94 1.55 3.07 -1.46
CA ASN A 94 1.00 1.80 -1.00
C ASN A 94 2.01 0.65 -1.06
N VAL A 95 1.64 -0.44 -0.41
CA VAL A 95 2.41 -1.69 -0.38
C VAL A 95 1.49 -2.87 -0.68
N ALA A 96 1.96 -3.79 -1.52
CA ALA A 96 1.23 -4.99 -1.90
C ALA A 96 1.21 -6.01 -0.76
N PHE A 97 0.04 -6.55 -0.44
CA PHE A 97 -0.15 -7.43 0.71
C PHE A 97 -1.22 -8.49 0.42
N ASN A 98 -1.09 -9.67 1.02
CA ASN A 98 -2.10 -10.71 0.93
C ASN A 98 -3.13 -10.58 2.07
N TYR A 99 -4.41 -10.44 1.71
CA TYR A 99 -5.50 -10.52 2.67
C TYR A 99 -5.81 -11.99 2.95
N ILE A 100 -5.42 -12.47 4.12
CA ILE A 100 -5.65 -13.85 4.55
C ILE A 100 -6.60 -13.83 5.74
N VAL A 101 -7.65 -14.62 5.68
CA VAL A 101 -8.63 -14.78 6.77
C VAL A 101 -8.43 -16.16 7.38
N LYS A 102 -8.38 -16.26 8.71
CA LYS A 102 -8.34 -17.55 9.40
C LYS A 102 -9.66 -18.29 9.12
N SER A 103 -9.58 -19.52 8.61
CA SER A 103 -10.74 -20.30 8.18
C SER A 103 -11.52 -21.02 9.31
N GLY A 104 -11.00 -21.02 10.54
CA GLY A 104 -11.53 -21.77 11.68
C GLY A 104 -10.42 -22.06 12.68
#